data_AF-A0A165RI79-F1
#
_entry.id   AF-A0A165RI79-F1
#
_cell.length_a   1.000
_cell.length_b   1.000
_cell.length_c   1.000
_cell.angle_alpha   90.00
_cell.angle_beta   90.00
_cell.angle_gamma   90.00
#
_symmetry.space_group_name_H-M   'P 1'
#
loop_
_entity.id
_entity.type
_entity.pdbx_description
1 polymer ?
#
loop_
_entity_poly.entity_id
_entity_poly.type
_entity_poly.pdbx_seq_one_letter_code
_entity_poly.pdbx_strand_id
1 'polypeptide(L)'
;MAEGEDLLTESALSVVREYSDLENVEEYTLICAVRAVHDFSISNCTIQTMADAPGAKKAWIPLESNPEVFTELLHNLGVSESLAFTDVLSLDDRDLLSLVPRPVLGLVFVFPGQEISPAYQKARAEQEAGREVYQGSGPEEDVLWFKQTIGNACGLHALLHVVTNGPAREYIKHDSILSHFLDTAVPLTPKSRALVLEDSVELEAAHTAAAHKGDSVVPPDPNVEAQFGYIAFVKSQKNGHLYQMAGYYKGPIDMGPMGEDEDLLSKSALDAVREFIDREKGKTVNFSLLALVPVQD
;
A
#
# COMPACT_ATOMS: atom_id res chain seq x y z
N MET A 1 -34.26 -18.53 23.37
CA MET A 1 -33.61 -18.53 22.05
C MET A 1 -33.04 -17.15 21.84
N ALA A 2 -31.74 -17.10 21.54
CA ALA A 2 -30.93 -15.93 21.15
C ALA A 2 -30.78 -14.79 22.17
N GLU A 3 -29.85 -14.97 23.11
CA GLU A 3 -28.98 -13.90 23.62
C GLU A 3 -27.55 -14.47 23.56
N GLY A 4 -26.68 -13.90 22.75
CA GLY A 4 -25.35 -14.46 22.52
C GLY A 4 -24.55 -13.79 21.41
N GLU A 5 -24.60 -12.46 21.29
CA GLU A 5 -23.72 -11.67 20.42
C GLU A 5 -23.51 -10.28 21.06
N ASP A 6 -22.77 -10.20 22.17
CA ASP A 6 -22.22 -8.90 22.62
C ASP A 6 -21.01 -8.98 23.59
N LEU A 7 -20.39 -10.16 23.75
CA LEU A 7 -19.30 -10.35 24.72
C LEU A 7 -17.88 -10.19 24.12
N LEU A 8 -17.74 -10.13 22.80
CA LEU A 8 -16.42 -9.96 22.14
C LEU A 8 -16.08 -8.49 21.88
N THR A 9 -17.08 -7.63 21.74
CA THR A 9 -16.96 -6.18 21.49
C THR A 9 -16.55 -5.40 22.73
N GLU A 10 -17.05 -5.76 23.92
CA GLU A 10 -16.65 -5.10 25.18
C GLU A 10 -15.21 -5.43 25.61
N SER A 11 -14.71 -6.64 25.29
CA SER A 11 -13.35 -7.05 25.65
C SER A 11 -12.27 -6.32 24.84
N ALA A 12 -12.53 -5.94 23.59
CA ALA A 12 -11.58 -5.19 22.78
C ALA A 12 -11.54 -3.70 23.18
N LEU A 13 -12.69 -3.13 23.57
CA LEU A 13 -12.81 -1.75 24.03
C LEU A 13 -12.22 -1.53 25.44
N SER A 14 -12.25 -2.55 26.32
CA SER A 14 -11.62 -2.46 27.64
C SER A 14 -10.09 -2.42 27.54
N VAL A 15 -9.50 -3.16 26.59
CA VAL A 15 -8.05 -3.13 26.33
C VAL A 15 -7.64 -1.72 25.88
N VAL A 16 -8.36 -1.10 24.95
CA VAL A 16 -8.04 0.27 24.47
C VAL A 16 -8.12 1.33 25.58
N ARG A 17 -8.99 1.15 26.59
CA ARG A 17 -9.10 2.08 27.73
C ARG A 17 -8.08 1.85 28.84
N GLU A 18 -7.54 0.64 28.98
CA GLU A 18 -6.57 0.34 30.04
C GLU A 18 -5.14 0.83 29.68
N TYR A 19 -4.85 1.07 28.39
CA TYR A 19 -3.56 1.57 27.92
C TYR A 19 -3.46 3.10 27.75
N SER A 20 -4.55 3.87 27.96
CA SER A 20 -4.51 5.33 27.91
C SER A 20 -4.00 6.00 29.19
N ASP A 21 -3.84 5.25 30.29
CA ASP A 21 -3.47 5.78 31.62
C ASP A 21 -2.02 5.46 32.05
N LEU A 22 -1.14 5.04 31.13
CA LEU A 22 0.28 4.81 31.44
C LEU A 22 1.14 5.99 30.97
N GLU A 23 1.54 6.84 31.93
CA GLU A 23 2.49 7.96 31.79
C GLU A 23 3.94 7.55 31.46
N ASN A 24 4.17 6.51 30.64
CA ASN A 24 5.51 6.15 30.15
C ASN A 24 5.44 5.71 28.68
N VAL A 25 5.50 6.69 27.78
CA VAL A 25 5.64 6.49 26.34
C VAL A 25 7.12 6.36 26.00
N GLU A 26 7.73 5.24 26.37
CA GLU A 26 8.92 4.73 25.71
C GLU A 26 8.68 3.22 25.51
N GLU A 27 8.70 2.76 24.24
CA GLU A 27 8.89 1.36 23.82
C GLU A 27 7.73 0.56 23.16
N TYR A 28 6.59 1.13 22.74
CA TYR A 28 5.61 0.38 21.91
C TYR A 28 5.07 1.16 20.71
N THR A 29 5.45 0.75 19.49
CA THR A 29 4.91 1.30 18.23
C THR A 29 3.67 0.50 17.82
N LEU A 30 2.50 0.91 18.30
CA LEU A 30 1.23 0.39 17.80
C LEU A 30 0.89 1.08 16.47
N ILE A 31 0.60 0.33 15.40
CA ILE A 31 0.07 0.93 14.16
C ILE A 31 -1.43 1.13 14.38
N CYS A 32 -1.84 2.37 14.63
CA CYS A 32 -3.26 2.71 14.66
C CYS A 32 -3.83 2.64 13.25
N ALA A 33 -4.73 1.68 13.00
CA ALA A 33 -5.49 1.63 11.75
C ALA A 33 -6.26 2.94 11.54
N VAL A 34 -5.86 3.74 10.55
CA VAL A 34 -6.53 5.00 10.21
C VAL A 34 -7.85 4.68 9.53
N ARG A 35 -8.93 4.66 10.30
CA ARG A 35 -10.31 4.70 9.80
C ARG A 35 -10.94 6.06 10.11
N ALA A 36 -10.46 7.12 9.45
CA ALA A 36 -11.15 8.41 9.42
C ALA A 36 -10.54 9.34 8.35
N VAL A 37 -11.31 9.67 7.33
CA VAL A 37 -11.07 10.85 6.49
C VAL A 37 -12.07 11.92 6.94
N HIS A 38 -11.53 13.07 7.37
CA HIS A 38 -12.18 14.33 7.81
C HIS A 38 -12.51 14.50 9.31
N ASP A 39 -11.71 15.34 9.98
CA ASP A 39 -12.18 16.67 10.45
C ASP A 39 -10.99 17.57 10.86
N PHE A 40 -10.51 18.45 9.97
CA PHE A 40 -9.70 19.60 10.41
C PHE A 40 -9.76 20.74 9.38
N SER A 41 -10.36 21.86 9.80
CA SER A 41 -10.41 23.12 9.04
C SER A 41 -9.05 23.83 9.13
N ILE A 42 -8.35 23.98 8.00
CA ILE A 42 -7.14 24.82 7.90
C ILE A 42 -7.40 26.02 6.97
N SER A 43 -7.34 27.21 7.56
CA SER A 43 -7.39 28.51 6.88
C SER A 43 -6.16 28.78 6.03
N ASN A 44 -6.41 29.29 4.82
CA ASN A 44 -5.56 30.11 3.94
C ASN A 44 -4.03 30.02 4.13
N CYS A 45 -3.43 29.03 3.48
CA CYS A 45 -2.05 29.11 2.97
C CYS A 45 -2.10 28.82 1.47
N THR A 46 -1.39 29.62 0.66
CA THR A 46 -1.39 29.55 -0.80
C THR A 46 -1.03 28.16 -1.29
N ILE A 47 -2.02 27.44 -1.83
CA ILE A 47 -1.93 26.05 -2.29
C ILE A 47 -1.05 25.99 -3.55
N GLN A 48 0.06 25.25 -3.48
CA GLN A 48 0.84 24.87 -4.63
C GLN A 48 0.57 23.38 -4.88
N THR A 49 -0.40 23.12 -5.76
CA THR A 49 -0.96 21.80 -6.10
C THR A 49 0.13 20.76 -6.48
N MET A 50 0.18 19.62 -5.79
CA MET A 50 1.03 18.48 -6.16
C MET A 50 0.26 17.16 -5.98
N ALA A 51 -0.39 16.69 -7.05
CA ALA A 51 -0.84 15.30 -7.12
C ALA A 51 0.35 14.34 -7.01
N ASP A 52 0.14 13.13 -6.49
CA ASP A 52 1.12 12.02 -6.48
C ASP A 52 1.79 11.77 -7.85
N ALA A 53 1.18 12.26 -8.94
CA ALA A 53 1.78 12.35 -10.26
C ALA A 53 1.77 13.81 -10.78
N PRO A 54 2.89 14.55 -10.69
CA PRO A 54 3.01 15.89 -11.27
C PRO A 54 2.72 15.87 -12.78
N GLY A 55 1.69 16.60 -13.23
CA GLY A 55 1.29 16.63 -14.64
C GLY A 55 0.32 15.53 -15.08
N ALA A 56 -0.31 14.82 -14.13
CA ALA A 56 -1.37 13.87 -14.44
C ALA A 56 -2.51 14.51 -15.23
N LYS A 57 -2.92 13.88 -16.33
CA LYS A 57 -4.05 14.32 -17.17
C LYS A 57 -5.40 13.80 -16.68
N LYS A 58 -5.37 12.87 -15.74
CA LYS A 58 -6.49 12.08 -15.23
C LYS A 58 -6.26 11.83 -13.74
N ALA A 59 -7.33 11.88 -12.96
CA ALA A 59 -7.31 11.56 -11.55
C ALA A 59 -8.46 10.59 -11.24
N TRP A 60 -8.23 9.72 -10.25
CA TRP A 60 -9.22 8.78 -9.75
C TRP A 60 -9.59 9.09 -8.30
N ILE A 61 -10.66 8.48 -7.82
CA ILE A 61 -11.00 8.54 -6.40
C ILE A 61 -9.93 7.77 -5.62
N PRO A 62 -9.33 8.33 -4.56
CA PRO A 62 -8.34 7.62 -3.76
C PRO A 62 -8.96 6.40 -3.08
N LEU A 63 -8.18 5.31 -2.96
CA LEU A 63 -8.61 4.11 -2.22
C LEU A 63 -8.48 4.34 -0.72
N GLU A 64 -9.44 3.83 0.04
CA GLU A 64 -9.34 3.70 1.49
C GLU A 64 -8.36 2.57 1.84
N SER A 65 -7.52 2.77 2.87
CA SER A 65 -6.62 1.74 3.39
C SER A 65 -7.40 0.73 4.22
N ASN A 66 -8.13 -0.14 3.53
CA ASN A 66 -9.03 -1.11 4.11
C ASN A 66 -8.81 -2.49 3.48
N PRO A 67 -8.58 -3.55 4.27
CA PRO A 67 -8.36 -4.90 3.75
C PRO A 67 -9.48 -5.39 2.82
N GLU A 68 -10.75 -5.06 3.11
CA GLU A 68 -11.89 -5.47 2.28
C GLU A 68 -11.87 -4.79 0.92
N VAL A 69 -11.59 -3.47 0.90
CA VAL A 69 -11.47 -2.68 -0.33
C VAL A 69 -10.34 -3.22 -1.21
N PHE A 70 -9.17 -3.50 -0.63
CA PHE A 70 -8.02 -4.04 -1.37
C PHE A 70 -8.24 -5.48 -1.82
N THR A 71 -8.89 -6.33 -1.01
CA THR A 71 -9.22 -7.72 -1.35
C THR A 71 -10.21 -7.77 -2.49
N GLU A 72 -11.23 -6.91 -2.47
CA GLU A 72 -12.17 -6.83 -3.58
C GLU A 72 -11.52 -6.37 -4.88
N LEU A 73 -10.69 -5.32 -4.82
CA LEU A 73 -9.96 -4.88 -5.99
C LEU A 73 -9.08 -6.01 -6.55
N LEU A 74 -8.37 -6.72 -5.67
CA LEU A 74 -7.55 -7.88 -6.00
C LEU A 74 -8.36 -8.95 -6.78
N HIS A 75 -9.55 -9.32 -6.28
CA HIS A 75 -10.40 -10.34 -6.90
C HIS A 75 -11.05 -9.86 -8.20
N ASN A 76 -11.50 -8.60 -8.25
CA ASN A 76 -12.06 -7.98 -9.45
C ASN A 76 -11.04 -7.91 -10.59
N LEU A 77 -9.75 -7.75 -10.27
CA LEU A 77 -8.65 -7.82 -11.23
C LEU A 77 -8.34 -9.24 -11.70
N GLY A 78 -8.94 -10.25 -11.06
CA GLY A 78 -8.88 -11.65 -11.44
C GLY A 78 -7.74 -12.43 -10.79
N VAL A 79 -7.36 -12.04 -9.58
CA VAL A 79 -6.49 -12.85 -8.73
C VAL A 79 -7.34 -13.90 -7.98
N SER A 80 -6.73 -15.03 -7.62
CA SER A 80 -7.37 -16.12 -6.88
C SER A 80 -7.96 -15.64 -5.56
N GLU A 81 -9.14 -16.15 -5.21
CA GLU A 81 -9.80 -15.93 -3.91
C GLU A 81 -9.05 -16.62 -2.74
N SER A 82 -8.05 -17.45 -3.05
CA SER A 82 -7.14 -18.02 -2.06
C SER A 82 -6.19 -16.97 -1.46
N LEU A 83 -6.17 -15.74 -1.98
CA LEU A 83 -5.41 -14.62 -1.42
C LEU A 83 -6.38 -13.51 -0.97
N ALA A 84 -6.03 -12.84 0.12
CA ALA A 84 -6.72 -11.65 0.61
C ALA A 84 -5.74 -10.71 1.31
N PHE A 85 -6.15 -9.45 1.46
CA PHE A 85 -5.46 -8.51 2.32
C PHE A 85 -5.95 -8.63 3.77
N THR A 86 -5.06 -8.42 4.73
CA THR A 86 -5.36 -8.28 6.16
C THR A 86 -4.58 -7.12 6.75
N ASP A 87 -5.07 -6.55 7.85
CA ASP A 87 -4.33 -5.55 8.61
C ASP A 87 -3.13 -6.19 9.36
N VAL A 88 -2.05 -5.43 9.46
CA VAL A 88 -0.92 -5.70 10.36
C VAL A 88 -0.97 -4.67 11.50
N LEU A 89 -1.36 -5.14 12.69
CA LEU A 89 -1.70 -4.26 13.82
C LEU A 89 -0.47 -3.77 14.63
N SER A 90 0.67 -4.44 14.50
CA SER A 90 1.91 -4.07 15.17
C SER A 90 3.12 -4.48 14.35
N LEU A 91 4.24 -3.78 14.54
CA LEU A 91 5.54 -4.17 13.99
C LEU A 91 6.39 -4.95 15.00
N ASP A 92 6.07 -4.87 16.29
CA ASP A 92 6.93 -5.32 17.39
C ASP A 92 6.26 -6.39 18.28
N ASP A 93 4.94 -6.31 18.43
CA ASP A 93 4.17 -7.24 19.26
C ASP A 93 4.06 -8.60 18.56
N ARG A 94 4.67 -9.62 19.16
CA ARG A 94 4.71 -10.97 18.59
C ARG A 94 3.34 -11.63 18.53
N ASP A 95 2.48 -11.36 19.51
CA ASP A 95 1.15 -11.98 19.56
C ASP A 95 0.29 -11.38 18.45
N LEU A 96 0.33 -10.06 18.26
CA LEU A 96 -0.37 -9.40 17.15
C LEU A 96 0.19 -9.79 15.77
N LEU A 97 1.52 -9.91 15.62
CA LEU A 97 2.13 -10.39 14.38
C LEU A 97 1.74 -11.84 14.07
N SER A 98 1.54 -12.67 15.08
CA SER A 98 1.15 -14.08 14.91
C SER A 98 -0.27 -14.25 14.36
N LEU A 99 -1.11 -13.20 14.43
CA LEU A 99 -2.45 -13.20 13.84
C LEU A 99 -2.42 -13.10 12.31
N VAL A 100 -1.32 -12.63 11.72
CA VAL A 100 -1.20 -12.46 10.27
C VAL A 100 -0.83 -13.81 9.63
N PRO A 101 -1.67 -14.36 8.72
CA PRO A 101 -1.37 -15.61 8.04
C PRO A 101 -0.05 -15.57 7.27
N ARG A 102 0.63 -16.72 7.21
CA ARG A 102 1.96 -16.88 6.62
C ARG A 102 1.90 -17.88 5.46
N PRO A 103 2.67 -17.69 4.39
CA PRO A 103 3.62 -16.59 4.17
C PRO A 103 2.95 -15.26 3.78
N VAL A 104 3.57 -14.14 4.15
CA VAL A 104 3.18 -12.81 3.68
C VAL A 104 3.85 -12.50 2.35
N LEU A 105 3.06 -12.32 1.30
CA LEU A 105 3.53 -12.23 -0.09
C LEU A 105 3.91 -10.80 -0.51
N GLY A 106 3.38 -9.80 0.18
CA GLY A 106 3.61 -8.39 -0.09
C GLY A 106 3.01 -7.52 1.02
N LEU A 107 3.54 -6.31 1.16
CA LEU A 107 3.00 -5.30 2.06
C LEU A 107 2.59 -4.06 1.28
N VAL A 108 1.50 -3.44 1.70
CA VAL A 108 1.08 -2.10 1.29
C VAL A 108 1.11 -1.21 2.52
N PHE A 109 2.04 -0.27 2.54
CA PHE A 109 2.22 0.70 3.61
C PHE A 109 1.62 2.04 3.22
N VAL A 110 0.84 2.59 4.15
CA VAL A 110 0.17 3.88 4.03
C VAL A 110 0.73 4.83 5.05
N PHE A 111 1.05 6.04 4.60
CA PHE A 111 1.63 7.07 5.44
C PHE A 111 1.02 8.43 5.10
N PRO A 112 1.11 9.43 6.00
CA PRO A 112 0.59 10.75 5.74
C PRO A 112 1.23 11.35 4.49
N GLY A 113 0.40 11.93 3.63
CA GLY A 113 0.80 12.49 2.35
C GLY A 113 1.84 13.59 2.49
N GLN A 114 2.39 13.99 1.34
CA GLN A 114 3.56 14.86 1.27
C GLN A 114 3.32 16.21 1.97
N GLU A 115 2.14 16.82 1.81
CA GLU A 115 1.78 18.08 2.48
C GLU A 115 1.79 17.98 4.02
N ILE A 116 1.55 16.78 4.55
CA ILE A 116 1.48 16.52 6.00
C ILE A 116 2.85 16.16 6.56
N SER A 117 3.71 15.52 5.75
CA SER A 117 5.07 15.15 6.16
C SER A 117 6.18 15.83 5.31
N PRO A 118 6.68 16.98 5.77
CA PRO A 118 7.92 17.56 5.25
C PRO A 118 9.15 16.66 5.44
N ALA A 119 9.14 15.81 6.48
CA ALA A 119 10.23 14.88 6.77
C ALA A 119 10.33 13.80 5.67
N TYR A 120 9.19 13.24 5.29
CA TYR A 120 9.07 12.31 4.18
C TYR A 120 9.50 12.95 2.86
N GLN A 121 9.01 14.17 2.55
CA GLN A 121 9.39 14.87 1.33
C GLN A 121 10.90 15.03 1.20
N LYS A 122 11.55 15.46 2.29
CA LYS A 122 13.00 15.64 2.33
C LYS A 122 13.72 14.30 2.14
N ALA A 123 13.33 13.26 2.88
CA ALA A 123 13.94 11.93 2.79
C ALA A 123 13.78 11.34 1.39
N ARG A 124 12.59 11.48 0.77
CA ARG A 124 12.35 11.07 -0.62
C ARG A 124 13.24 11.83 -1.59
N ALA A 125 13.35 13.16 -1.46
CA ALA A 125 14.20 13.96 -2.33
C ALA A 125 15.67 13.55 -2.23
N GLU A 126 16.15 13.25 -1.03
CA GLU A 126 17.50 12.72 -0.77
C GLU A 126 17.68 11.31 -1.36
N GLN A 127 16.71 10.42 -1.16
CA GLN A 127 16.72 9.06 -1.71
C GLN A 127 16.70 9.06 -3.25
N GLU A 128 16.01 10.02 -3.87
CA GLU A 128 15.91 10.18 -5.32
C GLU A 128 17.05 10.99 -5.93
N ALA A 129 17.85 11.68 -5.12
CA ALA A 129 18.96 12.50 -5.57
C ALA A 129 20.02 11.62 -6.25
N GLY A 130 20.40 11.97 -7.48
CA GLY A 130 21.38 11.20 -8.25
C GLY A 130 20.88 9.88 -8.84
N ARG A 131 19.66 9.41 -8.50
CA ARG A 131 19.06 8.24 -9.15
C ARG A 131 18.67 8.56 -10.59
N GLU A 132 18.93 7.63 -11.50
CA GLU A 132 18.41 7.65 -12.87
C GLU A 132 16.97 7.15 -12.91
N VAL A 133 16.22 7.58 -13.92
CA VAL A 133 14.88 7.05 -14.18
C VAL A 133 15.02 5.62 -14.66
N TYR A 134 14.31 4.70 -14.02
CA TYR A 134 14.28 3.29 -14.40
C TYR A 134 13.73 3.12 -15.81
N GLN A 135 14.40 2.30 -16.61
CA GLN A 135 14.05 2.01 -18.00
C GLN A 135 13.94 0.49 -18.26
N GLY A 136 13.85 -0.32 -17.20
CA GLY A 136 13.69 -1.77 -17.34
C GLY A 136 12.47 -2.14 -18.16
N SER A 137 12.57 -3.23 -18.90
CA SER A 137 11.47 -3.78 -19.69
C SER A 137 11.70 -5.26 -19.97
N GLY A 138 10.61 -5.98 -20.19
CA GLY A 138 10.63 -7.38 -20.58
C GLY A 138 10.65 -8.34 -19.39
N PRO A 139 10.57 -9.66 -19.67
CA PRO A 139 10.49 -10.69 -18.63
C PRO A 139 11.77 -10.81 -17.82
N GLU A 140 12.86 -10.15 -18.24
CA GLU A 140 14.16 -10.24 -17.57
C GLU A 140 14.29 -9.34 -16.34
N GLU A 141 13.38 -8.39 -16.13
CA GLU A 141 13.37 -7.51 -14.94
C GLU A 141 13.30 -8.30 -13.62
N ASP A 142 14.07 -7.88 -12.62
CA ASP A 142 14.02 -8.44 -11.25
C ASP A 142 12.66 -8.19 -10.58
N VAL A 143 12.06 -7.04 -10.87
CA VAL A 143 10.72 -6.64 -10.42
C VAL A 143 10.00 -5.88 -11.52
N LEU A 144 8.69 -6.13 -11.65
CA LEU A 144 7.81 -5.40 -12.53
C LEU A 144 7.32 -4.12 -11.85
N TRP A 145 7.78 -2.98 -12.33
CA TRP A 145 7.43 -1.66 -11.78
C TRP A 145 6.57 -0.83 -12.72
N PHE A 146 5.47 -0.31 -12.20
CA PHE A 146 4.55 0.61 -12.88
C PHE A 146 4.80 2.06 -12.46
N LYS A 147 5.08 2.95 -13.43
CA LYS A 147 5.16 4.39 -13.21
C LYS A 147 3.74 4.94 -13.02
N GLN A 148 3.54 5.72 -11.96
CA GLN A 148 2.27 6.42 -11.73
C GLN A 148 2.25 7.75 -12.49
N THR A 149 1.19 7.90 -13.27
CA THR A 149 0.86 9.09 -14.08
C THR A 149 -0.60 9.52 -13.91
N ILE A 150 -1.38 8.76 -13.13
CA ILE A 150 -2.77 9.05 -12.76
C ILE A 150 -2.80 9.61 -11.33
N GLY A 151 -3.45 10.74 -11.14
CA GLY A 151 -3.64 11.35 -9.82
C GLY A 151 -4.43 10.43 -8.90
N ASN A 152 -4.03 10.35 -7.63
CA ASN A 152 -4.68 9.56 -6.57
C ASN A 152 -4.76 8.04 -6.82
N ALA A 153 -4.06 7.51 -7.83
CA ALA A 153 -4.04 6.08 -8.15
C ALA A 153 -2.95 5.29 -7.39
N CYS A 154 -2.29 5.88 -6.39
CA CYS A 154 -1.17 5.27 -5.68
C CYS A 154 -1.57 3.95 -4.96
N GLY A 155 -2.81 3.85 -4.46
CA GLY A 155 -3.35 2.60 -3.90
C GLY A 155 -3.41 1.46 -4.92
N LEU A 156 -3.92 1.70 -6.14
CA LEU A 156 -3.88 0.68 -7.20
C LEU A 156 -2.44 0.32 -7.55
N HIS A 157 -1.55 1.31 -7.65
CA HIS A 157 -0.15 1.03 -7.99
C HIS A 157 0.53 0.15 -6.93
N ALA A 158 0.29 0.40 -5.65
CA ALA A 158 0.79 -0.44 -4.58
C ALA A 158 0.24 -1.87 -4.67
N LEU A 159 -1.07 -2.04 -4.94
CA LEU A 159 -1.66 -3.36 -5.17
C LEU A 159 -1.02 -4.07 -6.37
N LEU A 160 -0.89 -3.39 -7.52
CA LEU A 160 -0.26 -3.94 -8.72
C LEU A 160 1.18 -4.35 -8.43
N HIS A 161 1.97 -3.48 -7.79
CA HIS A 161 3.35 -3.83 -7.42
C HIS A 161 3.40 -5.08 -6.54
N VAL A 162 2.51 -5.21 -5.56
CA VAL A 162 2.44 -6.41 -4.71
C VAL A 162 2.09 -7.66 -5.52
N VAL A 163 1.00 -7.63 -6.29
CA VAL A 163 0.46 -8.86 -6.89
C VAL A 163 1.21 -9.31 -8.15
N THR A 164 1.88 -8.40 -8.88
CA THR A 164 2.60 -8.76 -10.11
C THR A 164 4.06 -9.18 -9.86
N ASN A 165 4.48 -9.17 -8.60
CA ASN A 165 5.82 -9.53 -8.15
C ASN A 165 5.75 -10.63 -7.08
N GLY A 166 6.89 -11.26 -6.79
CA GLY A 166 6.92 -12.29 -5.75
C GLY A 166 6.06 -13.51 -6.09
N PRO A 167 5.83 -14.41 -5.11
CA PRO A 167 4.95 -15.56 -5.26
C PRO A 167 3.48 -15.20 -5.53
N ALA A 168 3.04 -13.96 -5.23
CA ALA A 168 1.67 -13.51 -5.50
C ALA A 168 1.30 -13.58 -7.00
N ARG A 169 2.30 -13.43 -7.89
CA ARG A 169 2.10 -13.49 -9.34
C ARG A 169 1.52 -14.81 -9.82
N GLU A 170 1.80 -15.91 -9.13
CA GLU A 170 1.32 -17.26 -9.49
C GLU A 170 -0.19 -17.43 -9.25
N TYR A 171 -0.81 -16.51 -8.50
CA TYR A 171 -2.24 -16.53 -8.18
C TYR A 171 -3.09 -15.70 -9.15
N ILE A 172 -2.48 -15.07 -10.17
CA ILE A 172 -3.19 -14.35 -11.21
C ILE A 172 -3.87 -15.38 -12.12
N LYS A 173 -5.20 -15.36 -12.21
CA LYS A 173 -5.95 -16.32 -13.03
C LYS A 173 -5.69 -16.06 -14.52
N HIS A 174 -5.58 -17.13 -15.29
CA HIS A 174 -5.51 -17.03 -16.75
C HIS A 174 -6.77 -16.35 -17.30
N ASP A 175 -6.64 -15.61 -18.41
CA ASP A 175 -7.71 -14.82 -19.05
C ASP A 175 -8.39 -13.80 -18.10
N SER A 176 -7.71 -13.37 -17.05
CA SER A 176 -8.17 -12.26 -16.21
C SER A 176 -7.82 -10.90 -16.80
N ILE A 177 -8.50 -9.85 -16.31
CA ILE A 177 -8.15 -8.44 -16.58
C ILE A 177 -6.65 -8.22 -16.35
N LEU A 178 -6.14 -8.66 -15.20
CA LEU A 178 -4.73 -8.47 -14.87
C LEU A 178 -3.80 -9.30 -15.76
N SER A 179 -4.15 -10.54 -16.11
CA SER A 179 -3.35 -11.35 -17.04
C SER A 179 -3.21 -10.68 -18.41
N HIS A 180 -4.32 -10.22 -19.00
CA HIS A 180 -4.30 -9.54 -20.30
C HIS A 180 -3.55 -8.21 -20.26
N PHE A 181 -3.70 -7.45 -19.17
CA PHE A 181 -2.92 -6.25 -18.94
C PHE A 181 -1.41 -6.57 -18.91
N LEU A 182 -1.00 -7.62 -18.19
CA LEU A 182 0.40 -8.04 -18.09
C LEU A 182 1.00 -8.50 -19.42
N ASP A 183 0.24 -9.22 -20.25
CA ASP A 183 0.69 -9.65 -21.59
C ASP A 183 1.12 -8.44 -22.45
N THR A 184 0.43 -7.31 -22.28
CA THR A 184 0.74 -6.06 -22.97
C THR A 184 1.81 -5.24 -22.26
N ALA A 185 1.77 -5.20 -20.92
CA ALA A 185 2.58 -4.30 -20.09
C ALA A 185 4.03 -4.78 -19.88
N VAL A 186 4.27 -6.08 -19.78
CA VAL A 186 5.59 -6.66 -19.45
C VAL A 186 6.66 -6.29 -20.48
N PRO A 187 6.43 -6.41 -21.81
CA PRO A 187 7.46 -6.09 -22.81
C PRO A 187 7.83 -4.60 -22.90
N LEU A 188 7.05 -3.72 -22.25
CA LEU A 188 7.14 -2.28 -22.42
C LEU A 188 8.03 -1.62 -21.37
N THR A 189 8.60 -0.47 -21.73
CA THR A 189 9.29 0.44 -20.81
C THR A 189 8.31 1.08 -19.82
N PRO A 190 8.75 1.59 -18.66
CA PRO A 190 7.83 2.07 -17.63
C PRO A 190 6.94 3.22 -18.10
N LYS A 191 7.45 4.09 -18.98
CA LYS A 191 6.67 5.17 -19.60
C LYS A 191 5.54 4.62 -20.48
N SER A 192 5.82 3.62 -21.31
CA SER A 192 4.82 3.04 -22.21
C SER A 192 3.83 2.17 -21.44
N ARG A 193 4.31 1.46 -20.42
CA ARG A 193 3.50 0.68 -19.47
C ARG A 193 2.49 1.57 -18.73
N ALA A 194 2.87 2.78 -18.35
CA ALA A 194 1.97 3.75 -17.73
C ALA A 194 0.82 4.16 -18.68
N LEU A 195 1.10 4.34 -19.98
CA LEU A 195 0.05 4.65 -20.97
C LEU A 195 -0.95 3.49 -21.12
N VAL A 196 -0.49 2.24 -21.11
CA VAL A 196 -1.38 1.08 -21.12
C VAL A 196 -2.30 1.06 -19.89
N LEU A 197 -1.78 1.45 -18.72
CA LEU A 197 -2.58 1.56 -17.49
C LEU A 197 -3.59 2.71 -17.58
N GLU A 198 -3.19 3.88 -18.09
CA GLU A 198 -4.06 5.04 -18.31
C GLU A 198 -5.26 4.73 -19.23
N ASP A 199 -5.00 3.95 -20.28
CA ASP A 199 -5.98 3.59 -21.32
C ASP A 199 -6.85 2.38 -20.94
N SER A 200 -6.53 1.68 -19.85
CA SER A 200 -7.29 0.49 -19.43
C SER A 200 -8.60 0.87 -18.71
N VAL A 201 -9.70 0.77 -19.45
CA VAL A 201 -11.06 0.96 -18.94
C VAL A 201 -11.42 -0.09 -17.88
N GLU A 202 -10.90 -1.32 -18.02
CA GLU A 202 -11.18 -2.42 -17.11
C GLU A 202 -10.49 -2.23 -15.75
N LEU A 203 -9.22 -1.80 -15.75
CA LEU A 203 -8.52 -1.43 -14.51
C LEU A 203 -9.20 -0.23 -13.83
N GLU A 204 -9.59 0.78 -14.61
CA GLU A 204 -10.33 1.93 -14.09
C GLU A 204 -11.66 1.54 -13.47
N ALA A 205 -12.42 0.65 -14.11
CA ALA A 205 -13.71 0.18 -13.60
C ALA A 205 -13.54 -0.61 -12.29
N ALA A 206 -12.56 -1.51 -12.22
CA ALA A 206 -12.25 -2.26 -11.00
C ALA A 206 -11.81 -1.34 -9.86
N HIS A 207 -10.91 -0.39 -10.14
CA HIS A 207 -10.48 0.66 -9.18
C HIS A 207 -11.68 1.46 -8.68
N THR A 208 -12.51 1.94 -9.60
CA THR A 208 -13.68 2.77 -9.28
C THR A 208 -14.67 2.01 -8.40
N ALA A 209 -14.93 0.74 -8.71
CA ALA A 209 -15.82 -0.10 -7.90
C ALA A 209 -15.31 -0.24 -6.46
N ALA A 210 -14.00 -0.49 -6.28
CA ALA A 210 -13.38 -0.60 -4.96
C ALA A 210 -13.34 0.74 -4.21
N ALA A 211 -13.07 1.85 -4.91
CA ALA A 211 -13.00 3.19 -4.30
C ALA A 211 -14.35 3.70 -3.75
N HIS A 212 -15.47 3.11 -4.15
CA HIS A 212 -16.79 3.41 -3.61
C HIS A 212 -17.20 2.51 -2.42
N LYS A 213 -16.27 1.70 -1.93
CA LYS A 213 -16.43 0.85 -0.76
C LYS A 213 -15.53 1.34 0.38
N GLY A 214 -15.64 0.68 1.52
CA GLY A 214 -15.00 1.10 2.76
C GLY A 214 -15.97 1.82 3.69
N ASP A 215 -15.43 2.28 4.81
CA ASP A 215 -16.21 2.89 5.89
C ASP A 215 -16.29 4.43 5.77
N SER A 216 -15.41 5.03 4.95
CA SER A 216 -15.30 6.48 4.80
C SER A 216 -16.20 7.06 3.72
N VAL A 217 -16.43 8.37 3.80
CA VAL A 217 -17.18 9.10 2.79
C VAL A 217 -16.29 9.26 1.55
N VAL A 218 -16.77 8.74 0.43
CA VAL A 218 -16.14 8.90 -0.88
C VAL A 218 -16.06 10.39 -1.25
N PRO A 219 -14.86 10.93 -1.58
CA PRO A 219 -14.72 12.30 -2.03
C PRO A 219 -15.59 12.58 -3.27
N PRO A 220 -16.28 13.74 -3.33
CA PRO A 220 -17.18 14.06 -4.44
C PRO A 220 -16.45 14.40 -5.74
N ASP A 221 -15.15 14.72 -5.68
CA ASP A 221 -14.30 15.07 -6.81
C ASP A 221 -13.01 14.23 -6.79
N PRO A 222 -12.69 13.47 -7.86
CA PRO A 222 -11.45 12.71 -7.94
C PRO A 222 -10.19 13.58 -7.95
N ASN A 223 -10.30 14.89 -8.16
CA ASN A 223 -9.18 15.84 -8.09
C ASN A 223 -8.90 16.36 -6.67
N VAL A 224 -9.68 15.93 -5.66
CA VAL A 224 -9.35 16.21 -4.25
C VAL A 224 -7.96 15.64 -3.95
N GLU A 225 -7.14 16.43 -3.30
CA GLU A 225 -5.80 16.00 -2.91
C GLU A 225 -5.87 14.87 -1.89
N ALA A 226 -5.21 13.75 -2.21
CA ALA A 226 -5.13 12.62 -1.29
C ALA A 226 -4.29 12.99 -0.07
N GLN A 227 -4.83 12.73 1.12
CA GLN A 227 -4.14 13.00 2.39
C GLN A 227 -3.08 11.95 2.74
N PHE A 228 -3.01 10.85 1.99
CA PHE A 228 -2.18 9.69 2.28
C PHE A 228 -1.46 9.20 1.02
N GLY A 229 -0.22 8.76 1.19
CA GLY A 229 0.56 8.08 0.15
C GLY A 229 0.63 6.58 0.40
N TYR A 230 0.81 5.83 -0.69
CA TYR A 230 0.94 4.36 -0.68
C TYR A 230 2.30 3.93 -1.23
N ILE A 231 2.95 3.01 -0.52
CA ILE A 231 4.18 2.32 -0.94
C ILE A 231 3.95 0.81 -0.79
N ALA A 232 4.45 0.03 -1.74
CA ALA A 232 4.48 -1.42 -1.65
C ALA A 232 5.88 -1.94 -1.30
N PHE A 233 5.94 -3.05 -0.56
CA PHE A 233 7.16 -3.82 -0.33
C PHE A 233 6.97 -5.25 -0.85
N VAL A 234 7.92 -5.71 -1.66
CA VAL A 234 7.86 -7.02 -2.33
C VAL A 234 9.20 -7.73 -2.31
N LYS A 235 9.18 -9.06 -2.25
CA LYS A 235 10.36 -9.90 -2.46
C LYS A 235 10.43 -10.31 -3.93
N SER A 236 11.55 -10.05 -4.60
CA SER A 236 11.75 -10.52 -5.97
C SER A 236 11.91 -12.04 -6.01
N GLN A 237 11.23 -12.71 -6.93
CA GLN A 237 11.45 -14.14 -7.20
C GLN A 237 12.78 -14.41 -7.91
N LYS A 238 13.36 -13.41 -8.57
CA LYS A 238 14.57 -13.61 -9.39
C LYS A 238 15.85 -13.60 -8.57
N ASN A 239 16.00 -12.58 -7.72
CA ASN A 239 17.21 -12.37 -6.94
C ASN A 239 16.98 -12.51 -5.43
N GLY A 240 15.73 -12.68 -4.97
CA GLY A 240 15.41 -12.83 -3.55
C GLY A 240 15.53 -11.54 -2.73
N HIS A 241 15.73 -10.39 -3.37
CA HIS A 241 15.88 -9.11 -2.69
C HIS A 241 14.54 -8.48 -2.33
N LEU A 242 14.56 -7.65 -1.29
CA LEU A 242 13.46 -6.80 -0.88
C LEU A 242 13.45 -5.52 -1.73
N TYR A 243 12.29 -5.15 -2.25
CA TYR A 243 12.11 -3.92 -3.01
C TYR A 243 11.05 -3.01 -2.40
N GLN A 244 11.37 -1.73 -2.30
CA GLN A 244 10.40 -0.65 -2.09
C GLN A 244 9.88 -0.18 -3.45
N MET A 245 8.56 -0.19 -3.60
CA MET A 245 7.85 0.02 -4.85
C MET A 245 6.85 1.17 -4.71
N ALA A 246 7.08 2.26 -5.44
CA ALA A 246 6.15 3.39 -5.49
C ALA A 246 6.15 4.01 -6.88
N GLY A 247 4.98 4.20 -7.47
CA GLY A 247 4.87 4.64 -8.87
C GLY A 247 5.30 6.11 -9.08
N TYR A 248 5.30 6.91 -8.03
CA TYR A 248 5.71 8.31 -8.08
C TYR A 248 7.22 8.51 -7.89
N TYR A 249 7.99 7.44 -7.62
CA TYR A 249 9.46 7.46 -7.66
C TYR A 249 9.99 7.39 -9.10
N LYS A 250 11.32 7.50 -9.26
CA LYS A 250 12.07 7.28 -10.50
C LYS A 250 12.18 5.80 -10.88
N GLY A 251 11.92 4.89 -9.95
CA GLY A 251 11.97 3.44 -10.18
C GLY A 251 11.94 2.63 -8.89
N PRO A 252 11.92 1.29 -8.99
CA PRO A 252 11.97 0.39 -7.83
C PRO A 252 13.28 0.59 -7.05
N ILE A 253 13.23 0.45 -5.73
CA ILE A 253 14.42 0.59 -4.87
C ILE A 253 14.76 -0.78 -4.31
N ASP A 254 15.91 -1.30 -4.70
CA ASP A 254 16.49 -2.51 -4.11
C ASP A 254 16.98 -2.17 -2.69
N MET A 255 16.42 -2.85 -1.70
CA MET A 255 16.75 -2.70 -0.28
C MET A 255 17.66 -3.83 0.23
N GLY A 256 18.15 -4.68 -0.67
CA GLY A 256 19.12 -5.73 -0.39
C GLY A 256 18.49 -7.12 -0.26
N PRO A 257 19.33 -8.14 -0.04
CA PRO A 257 18.91 -9.54 -0.01
C PRO A 257 18.03 -9.84 1.19
N MET A 258 17.03 -10.70 0.99
CA MET A 258 16.30 -11.37 2.07
C MET A 258 16.77 -12.81 2.20
N GLY A 259 16.60 -13.40 3.38
CA GLY A 259 16.82 -14.84 3.56
C GLY A 259 15.89 -15.68 2.67
N GLU A 260 16.30 -16.88 2.28
CA GLU A 260 15.51 -17.74 1.38
C GLU A 260 14.12 -18.02 1.96
N ASP A 261 14.05 -18.36 3.25
CA ASP A 261 12.82 -18.65 3.99
C ASP A 261 12.13 -17.39 4.58
N GLU A 262 12.69 -16.20 4.36
CA GLU A 262 12.08 -14.95 4.83
C GLU A 262 10.96 -14.50 3.90
N ASP A 263 9.87 -14.02 4.50
CA ASP A 263 8.78 -13.36 3.80
C ASP A 263 8.69 -11.88 4.24
N LEU A 264 7.60 -11.20 3.89
CA LEU A 264 7.49 -9.77 4.11
C LEU A 264 7.16 -9.32 5.55
N LEU A 265 7.03 -10.21 6.56
CA LEU A 265 7.15 -9.79 7.98
C LEU A 265 8.47 -10.25 8.60
N SER A 266 9.49 -10.52 7.80
CA SER A 266 10.85 -10.65 8.31
C SER A 266 11.30 -9.35 8.98
N LYS A 267 12.34 -9.45 9.81
CA LYS A 267 12.94 -8.28 10.44
C LYS A 267 13.37 -7.23 9.40
N SER A 268 13.98 -7.65 8.29
CA SER A 268 14.44 -6.76 7.22
C SER A 268 13.30 -5.96 6.58
N ALA A 269 12.15 -6.59 6.32
CA ALA A 269 10.98 -5.92 5.78
C ALA A 269 10.32 -4.97 6.80
N LEU A 270 10.17 -5.40 8.06
CA LEU A 270 9.60 -4.56 9.11
C LEU A 270 10.51 -3.37 9.46
N ASP A 271 11.83 -3.54 9.47
CA ASP A 271 12.79 -2.45 9.68
C ASP A 271 12.69 -1.38 8.58
N ALA A 272 12.47 -1.79 7.32
CA ALA A 272 12.23 -0.86 6.23
C ALA A 272 10.94 -0.05 6.42
N VAL A 273 9.87 -0.66 6.95
CA VAL A 273 8.64 0.05 7.30
C VAL A 273 8.88 1.00 8.49
N ARG A 274 9.56 0.52 9.55
CA ARG A 274 9.89 1.33 10.75
C ARG A 274 10.65 2.60 10.37
N GLU A 275 11.56 2.53 9.40
CA GLU A 275 12.31 3.72 8.97
C GLU A 275 11.39 4.86 8.50
N PHE A 276 10.26 4.55 7.86
CA PHE A 276 9.27 5.58 7.50
C PHE A 276 8.56 6.18 8.71
N ILE A 277 8.25 5.36 9.71
CA ILE A 277 7.58 5.80 10.94
C ILE A 277 8.52 6.66 11.79
N ASP A 278 9.76 6.21 11.98
CA ASP A 278 10.76 6.88 12.82
C ASP A 278 11.13 8.27 12.29
N ARG A 279 11.10 8.46 10.96
CA ARG A 279 11.33 9.77 10.32
C ARG A 279 10.32 10.82 10.75
N GLU A 280 9.10 10.42 11.09
CA GLU A 280 8.07 11.34 11.58
C GLU A 280 8.29 11.76 13.03
N LYS A 281 9.17 11.08 13.79
CA LYS A 281 9.52 11.41 15.18
C LYS A 281 8.30 11.61 16.07
N GLY A 282 7.28 10.76 15.91
CA GLY A 282 6.04 10.80 16.68
C GLY A 282 5.12 12.00 16.38
N LYS A 283 5.37 12.76 15.30
CA LYS A 283 4.49 13.89 14.91
C LYS A 283 3.13 13.45 14.38
N THR A 284 3.02 12.20 13.96
CA THR A 284 1.81 11.61 13.40
C THR A 284 1.77 10.13 13.77
N VAL A 285 0.56 9.63 13.94
CA VAL A 285 0.26 8.20 14.13
C VAL A 285 -0.51 7.62 12.96
N ASN A 286 -0.73 8.42 11.90
CA ASN A 286 -1.63 8.08 10.82
C ASN A 286 -0.93 7.20 9.77
N PHE A 287 -0.59 5.97 10.16
CA PHE A 287 -0.02 4.95 9.30
C PHE A 287 -0.93 3.73 9.25
N SER A 288 -0.89 2.97 8.16
CA SER A 288 -1.54 1.67 8.07
C SER A 288 -0.62 0.72 7.31
N LEU A 289 -0.73 -0.56 7.61
CA LEU A 289 0.02 -1.61 6.95
C LEU A 289 -0.92 -2.77 6.63
N LEU A 290 -1.09 -3.03 5.33
CA LEU A 290 -1.85 -4.16 4.83
C LEU A 290 -0.89 -5.24 4.34
N ALA A 291 -1.20 -6.50 4.63
CA ALA A 291 -0.45 -7.67 4.19
C ALA A 291 -1.28 -8.50 3.20
N LEU A 292 -0.70 -8.85 2.05
CA LEU A 292 -1.28 -9.83 1.14
C LEU A 292 -0.89 -11.23 1.60
N VAL A 293 -1.88 -12.05 1.93
CA VAL A 293 -1.70 -13.35 2.57
C VAL A 293 -2.62 -14.41 1.96
N PRO A 294 -2.30 -15.71 2.10
CA PRO A 294 -3.27 -16.77 1.87
C PRO A 294 -4.47 -16.67 2.81
N VAL A 295 -5.66 -16.93 2.28
CA VAL A 295 -6.87 -17.10 3.10
C VAL A 295 -6.73 -18.40 3.90
N GLN A 296 -7.00 -18.34 5.20
CA GLN A 296 -7.07 -19.53 6.06
C GLN A 296 -8.48 -20.13 5.97
N ASP A 297 -8.57 -21.45 5.73
CA ASP A 297 -9.81 -22.22 5.80
C ASP A 297 -10.41 -22.28 7.22
#